data_AF-A0A953QDF8-F1
#
_entry.id   AF-A0A953QDF8-F1
#
_cell.length_a   1.000
_cell.length_b   1.000
_cell.length_c   1.000
_cell.angle_alpha   90.00
_cell.angle_beta   90.00
_cell.angle_gamma   90.00
#
_symmetry.space_group_name_H-M   'P 1'
#
loop_
_entity.id
_entity.type
_entity.pdbx_description
1 polymer ?
#
loop_
_entity_poly.entity_id
_entity_poly.type
_entity_poly.pdbx_seq_one_letter_code
_entity_poly.pdbx_strand_id
1 'polypeptide(L)'
;MKYLPAVKTHNLLLASCWLLLVIPALAENVQRNPNVVYDLKHDVSLPLSVLAKNAPPPKPGMTEMREHRSPKHFFSISNVPDPVVQTEVLPDVHTTNLLSFDAITGVQGGAIPPDTNGSVGSTQYVLITNFDYAVYDKTTGNTILPPTRINVIWSGFGGQCQTNNGGDPIVLWDKMAQRWLVEQLEYFGGPNLVCVAVSTTADATGSYNRYSFSFGSALPDYPHISVWPDAYYLAVNSFGQGFGQPCALDRNAMLAGTAAAMVCFSPNSANFGFLPSDVDGNTLPPAGAPNHFLEIGNNNTSLKYFDFHVDFINTNNSTFTGPHTITVPAFTVLCGGGGGACIHQPSPGSLLDALGDRLMYRNAYRNFGDHESMVVAHSVRPGGGSTADAATRWYELRATPPGSAFTLYQAGTLQDKKMSVWMASVAMDKQGNIALGASVVSSTTVKPTIGYTGRIPSDPLGKMESAKLVAKGAGVQTGTNRWGDYSSMSVDSSDDCTFWYAQEYYKANGTNWIIHINSFKFTSCN
;
A
#
# COMPACT_ATOMS: atom_id res chain seq x y z
N MET A 1 60.64 -41.23 48.98
CA MET A 1 61.21 -39.92 48.62
C MET A 1 60.10 -38.89 48.68
N LYS A 2 60.15 -38.04 49.72
CA LYS A 2 59.71 -36.64 49.85
C LYS A 2 58.46 -36.14 49.07
N TYR A 3 57.45 -35.48 49.66
CA TYR A 3 57.07 -35.12 51.03
C TYR A 3 55.60 -34.64 51.02
N LEU A 4 54.89 -34.95 52.11
CA LEU A 4 53.56 -34.54 52.64
C LEU A 4 53.27 -33.00 52.65
N PRO A 5 52.14 -32.47 53.22
CA PRO A 5 50.84 -33.04 53.64
C PRO A 5 49.60 -32.19 53.24
N ALA A 6 48.40 -32.70 53.57
CA ALA A 6 47.14 -31.95 53.64
C ALA A 6 46.96 -31.23 54.99
N VAL A 7 46.50 -29.98 54.96
CA VAL A 7 45.89 -29.28 56.11
C VAL A 7 44.66 -28.52 55.60
N LYS A 8 43.49 -28.85 56.14
CA LYS A 8 42.23 -28.09 55.94
C LYS A 8 42.07 -27.12 57.10
N THR A 9 41.90 -25.83 56.81
CA THR A 9 41.36 -24.85 57.76
C THR A 9 40.59 -23.73 57.06
N HIS A 10 39.34 -23.59 57.54
CA HIS A 10 38.62 -22.35 57.84
C HIS A 10 37.87 -21.57 56.75
N ASN A 11 36.56 -21.52 57.00
CA ASN A 11 35.55 -20.58 56.51
C ASN A 11 35.99 -19.12 56.71
N LEU A 12 35.75 -18.27 55.70
CA LEU A 12 35.46 -16.85 55.91
C LEU A 12 34.59 -16.32 54.76
N LEU A 13 33.53 -15.61 55.16
CA LEU A 13 32.52 -14.99 54.32
C LEU A 13 33.12 -13.99 53.30
N LEU A 14 32.58 -13.98 52.09
CA LEU A 14 32.72 -12.86 51.16
C LEU A 14 31.34 -12.44 50.65
N ALA A 15 31.08 -11.15 50.86
CA ALA A 15 29.85 -10.43 50.59
C ALA A 15 29.45 -10.49 49.10
N SER A 16 28.19 -10.79 48.83
CA SER A 16 27.60 -10.70 47.50
C SER A 16 27.18 -9.25 47.23
N CYS A 17 27.99 -8.53 46.43
CA CYS A 17 27.59 -7.28 45.78
C CYS A 17 26.48 -7.56 44.76
N TRP A 18 25.32 -6.94 44.95
CA TRP A 18 24.28 -6.84 43.95
C TRP A 18 24.72 -5.85 42.86
N LEU A 19 25.17 -6.35 41.71
CA LEU A 19 25.25 -5.55 40.49
C LEU A 19 23.82 -5.35 39.95
N LEU A 20 23.29 -4.15 40.12
CA LEU A 20 22.17 -3.65 39.32
C LEU A 20 22.62 -3.62 37.86
N LEU A 21 22.10 -4.56 37.06
CA LEU A 21 22.16 -4.52 35.60
C LEU A 21 21.32 -3.33 35.14
N VAL A 22 21.95 -2.18 34.96
CA VAL A 22 21.40 -1.09 34.15
C VAL A 22 21.39 -1.59 32.71
N ILE A 23 20.24 -2.06 32.24
CA ILE A 23 20.02 -2.29 30.81
C ILE A 23 20.02 -0.89 30.18
N PRO A 24 20.98 -0.53 29.32
CA PRO A 24 20.89 0.73 28.61
C PRO A 24 19.64 0.67 27.73
N ALA A 25 18.68 1.57 27.97
CA ALA A 25 17.64 1.84 27.00
C ALA A 25 18.34 2.20 25.69
N LEU A 26 18.15 1.37 24.65
CA LEU A 26 18.62 1.71 23.32
C LEU A 26 17.92 3.02 22.94
N ALA A 27 18.68 4.10 22.76
CA ALA A 27 18.13 5.37 22.33
C ALA A 27 17.43 5.16 20.97
N GLU A 28 16.14 5.52 20.90
CA GLU A 28 15.41 5.50 19.63
C GLU A 28 16.11 6.41 18.63
N ASN A 29 16.24 5.95 17.39
CA ASN A 29 16.87 6.72 16.33
C ASN A 29 15.86 7.77 15.84
N VAL A 30 16.04 9.01 16.29
CA VAL A 30 15.19 10.16 15.93
C VAL A 30 15.91 11.01 14.89
N GLN A 31 15.37 11.05 13.68
CA GLN A 31 15.83 11.98 12.66
C GLN A 31 15.21 13.36 12.90
N ARG A 32 16.06 14.39 12.80
CA ARG A 32 15.72 15.82 12.94
C ARG A 32 16.34 16.58 11.77
N ASN A 33 15.92 17.82 11.58
CA ASN A 33 16.32 18.68 10.45
C ASN A 33 15.79 18.14 9.11
N PRO A 34 14.47 18.15 8.89
CA PRO A 34 13.90 17.72 7.62
C PRO A 34 14.35 18.64 6.47
N ASN A 35 14.27 18.10 5.26
CA ASN A 35 14.29 18.91 4.04
C ASN A 35 12.89 19.47 3.80
N VAL A 36 12.79 20.76 3.51
CA VAL A 36 11.53 21.43 3.20
C VAL A 36 11.52 21.82 1.73
N VAL A 37 10.56 21.27 0.99
CA VAL A 37 10.32 21.55 -0.42
C VAL A 37 9.01 22.31 -0.53
N TYR A 38 9.02 23.50 -1.11
CA TYR A 38 7.80 24.23 -1.42
C TYR A 38 7.27 23.82 -2.79
N ASP A 39 5.96 23.94 -2.99
CA ASP A 39 5.36 23.70 -4.30
C ASP A 39 6.04 24.58 -5.36
N LEU A 40 6.40 23.97 -6.50
CA LEU A 40 6.93 24.72 -7.64
C LEU A 40 5.86 25.63 -8.24
N LYS A 41 4.62 25.15 -8.17
CA LYS A 41 3.42 25.82 -8.66
C LYS A 41 2.20 25.26 -7.96
N HIS A 42 1.22 26.13 -7.74
CA HIS A 42 -0.16 25.76 -7.47
C HIS A 42 -1.15 26.69 -8.19
N ASP A 43 -2.37 26.19 -8.44
CA ASP A 43 -3.54 26.96 -8.85
C ASP A 43 -4.84 26.18 -8.59
N VAL A 44 -5.97 26.72 -9.05
CA VAL A 44 -7.27 26.02 -9.06
C VAL A 44 -7.69 25.74 -10.50
N SER A 45 -8.05 24.49 -10.78
CA SER A 45 -8.48 24.05 -12.11
C SER A 45 -9.90 24.53 -12.46
N LEU A 46 -10.25 24.49 -13.75
CA LEU A 46 -11.66 24.37 -14.13
C LEU A 46 -12.21 23.01 -13.68
N PRO A 47 -13.54 22.83 -13.61
CA PRO A 47 -14.11 21.52 -13.30
C PRO A 47 -13.62 20.44 -14.25
N LEU A 48 -13.29 19.26 -13.74
CA LEU A 48 -12.81 18.13 -14.53
C LEU A 48 -13.84 17.71 -15.59
N SER A 49 -15.13 17.80 -15.30
CA SER A 49 -16.22 17.60 -16.27
C SER A 49 -16.18 18.56 -17.47
N VAL A 50 -15.55 19.73 -17.32
CA VAL A 50 -15.30 20.68 -18.42
C VAL A 50 -13.99 20.34 -19.13
N LEU A 51 -12.92 20.06 -18.36
CA LEU A 51 -11.60 19.72 -18.92
C LEU A 51 -11.65 18.44 -19.77
N ALA A 52 -12.34 17.41 -19.29
CA ALA A 52 -12.49 16.11 -19.94
C ALA A 52 -13.20 16.20 -21.30
N LYS A 53 -14.13 17.14 -21.49
CA LYS A 53 -14.80 17.35 -22.79
C LYS A 53 -13.84 17.78 -23.90
N ASN A 54 -12.75 18.44 -23.52
CA ASN A 54 -11.72 18.93 -24.43
C ASN A 54 -10.49 18.03 -24.45
N ALA A 55 -10.48 16.94 -23.67
CA ALA A 55 -9.38 16.01 -23.63
C ALA A 55 -9.29 15.28 -24.99
N PRO A 56 -8.08 15.15 -25.56
CA PRO A 56 -7.90 14.31 -26.73
C PRO A 56 -8.27 12.86 -26.36
N PRO A 57 -8.88 12.10 -27.28
CA PRO A 57 -9.12 10.69 -27.02
C PRO A 57 -7.79 9.98 -26.76
N PRO A 58 -7.77 8.95 -25.89
CA PRO A 58 -6.60 8.09 -25.71
C PRO A 58 -6.04 7.65 -27.07
N LYS A 59 -4.75 7.91 -27.33
CA LYS A 59 -4.09 7.41 -28.54
C LYS A 59 -4.09 5.87 -28.51
N PRO A 60 -4.37 5.19 -29.63
CA PRO A 60 -4.19 3.74 -29.72
C PRO A 60 -2.74 3.36 -29.43
N GLY A 61 -2.55 2.31 -28.65
CA GLY A 61 -1.23 1.85 -28.23
C GLY A 61 -1.14 1.73 -26.71
N MET A 62 -0.17 0.96 -26.26
CA MET A 62 0.04 0.68 -24.85
C MET A 62 1.51 0.89 -24.55
N THR A 63 1.79 1.79 -23.61
CA THR A 63 3.15 2.05 -23.14
C THR A 63 3.46 1.08 -22.02
N GLU A 64 4.48 0.25 -22.19
CA GLU A 64 4.99 -0.54 -21.07
C GLU A 64 5.77 0.37 -20.13
N MET A 65 5.27 0.53 -18.91
CA MET A 65 5.95 1.26 -17.85
C MET A 65 7.14 0.45 -17.39
N ARG A 66 8.22 1.14 -17.02
CA ARG A 66 9.46 0.49 -16.57
C ARG A 66 9.37 0.13 -15.09
N GLU A 67 9.82 -1.07 -14.73
CA GLU A 67 9.92 -1.47 -13.32
C GLU A 67 11.29 -1.03 -12.81
N HIS A 68 11.31 -0.21 -11.76
CA HIS A 68 12.55 0.13 -11.08
C HIS A 68 12.80 -0.88 -9.95
N ARG A 69 13.86 -1.68 -10.11
CA ARG A 69 14.20 -2.75 -9.16
C ARG A 69 14.82 -2.20 -7.90
N SER A 70 14.42 -2.75 -6.75
CA SER A 70 15.10 -2.43 -5.51
C SER A 70 16.58 -2.85 -5.56
N PRO A 71 17.48 -2.06 -4.95
CA PRO A 71 18.87 -2.43 -4.75
C PRO A 71 19.05 -3.81 -4.09
N LYS A 72 19.89 -4.65 -4.70
CA LYS A 72 20.14 -6.05 -4.28
C LYS A 72 20.63 -6.23 -2.84
N HIS A 73 21.06 -5.17 -2.16
CA HIS A 73 21.60 -5.22 -0.80
C HIS A 73 20.53 -5.07 0.29
N PHE A 74 19.27 -4.78 -0.07
CA PHE A 74 18.20 -4.57 0.91
C PHE A 74 17.79 -5.85 1.65
N PHE A 75 17.94 -7.02 1.03
CA PHE A 75 17.45 -8.28 1.60
C PHE A 75 18.51 -9.38 1.55
N SER A 76 18.72 -10.06 2.68
CA SER A 76 19.39 -11.35 2.70
C SER A 76 18.35 -12.45 2.56
N ILE A 77 18.30 -13.09 1.40
CA ILE A 77 17.28 -14.10 1.11
C ILE A 77 17.74 -15.44 1.62
N SER A 78 17.13 -15.85 2.72
CA SER A 78 17.26 -17.19 3.25
C SER A 78 15.95 -17.94 3.03
N ASN A 79 16.01 -19.16 2.49
CA ASN A 79 14.83 -20.01 2.45
C ASN A 79 14.55 -20.53 3.86
N VAL A 80 13.41 -20.14 4.42
CA VAL A 80 12.95 -20.57 5.75
C VAL A 80 11.54 -21.13 5.66
N PRO A 81 11.19 -22.15 6.47
CA PRO A 81 9.81 -22.59 6.60
C PRO A 81 8.91 -21.45 7.07
N ASP A 82 7.73 -21.36 6.49
CA ASP A 82 6.67 -20.46 6.95
C ASP A 82 5.82 -21.20 8.01
N PRO A 83 5.85 -20.78 9.29
CA PRO A 83 5.16 -21.48 10.36
C PRO A 83 3.67 -21.10 10.50
N VAL A 84 3.18 -20.12 9.73
CA VAL A 84 1.79 -19.64 9.78
C VAL A 84 1.03 -19.84 8.46
N VAL A 85 1.51 -20.80 7.64
CA VAL A 85 0.75 -21.28 6.48
C VAL A 85 -0.57 -21.85 6.91
N GLN A 86 -1.65 -21.31 6.34
CA GLN A 86 -2.97 -21.86 6.55
C GLN A 86 -3.09 -23.19 5.80
N THR A 87 -3.19 -24.28 6.56
CA THR A 87 -3.41 -25.63 6.04
C THR A 87 -4.87 -26.08 6.11
N GLU A 88 -5.69 -25.32 6.82
CA GLU A 88 -7.09 -25.63 7.12
C GLU A 88 -8.00 -24.87 6.15
N VAL A 89 -9.08 -25.53 5.73
CA VAL A 89 -10.15 -24.93 4.95
C VAL A 89 -11.24 -24.52 5.92
N LEU A 90 -11.47 -23.21 6.05
CA LEU A 90 -12.59 -22.64 6.81
C LEU A 90 -13.83 -22.54 5.92
N PRO A 91 -15.03 -22.26 6.48
CA PRO A 91 -16.23 -21.99 5.70
C PRO A 91 -16.04 -20.85 4.68
N ASP A 92 -16.92 -20.78 3.68
CA ASP A 92 -16.89 -19.70 2.68
C ASP A 92 -17.10 -18.34 3.34
N VAL A 93 -16.38 -17.32 2.84
CA VAL A 93 -16.47 -15.97 3.38
C VAL A 93 -17.91 -15.44 3.38
N HIS A 94 -18.42 -15.08 4.57
CA HIS A 94 -19.83 -14.75 4.78
C HIS A 94 -20.14 -13.28 4.48
N THR A 95 -20.14 -12.93 3.19
CA THR A 95 -20.41 -11.58 2.66
C THR A 95 -21.66 -11.49 1.78
N THR A 96 -22.28 -10.31 1.80
CA THR A 96 -23.29 -9.87 0.84
C THR A 96 -22.60 -9.09 -0.29
N ASN A 97 -22.76 -9.57 -1.53
CA ASN A 97 -22.28 -8.85 -2.70
C ASN A 97 -23.21 -7.67 -3.04
N LEU A 98 -22.63 -6.52 -3.35
CA LEU A 98 -23.35 -5.32 -3.77
C LEU A 98 -23.14 -5.11 -5.27
N LEU A 99 -22.15 -4.30 -5.67
CA LEU A 99 -21.86 -4.04 -7.08
C LEU A 99 -20.73 -4.95 -7.60
N SER A 100 -20.79 -5.29 -8.88
CA SER A 100 -19.76 -6.06 -9.59
C SER A 100 -19.82 -5.70 -11.07
N PHE A 101 -18.79 -5.02 -11.56
CA PHE A 101 -18.74 -4.55 -12.95
C PHE A 101 -17.30 -4.34 -13.43
N ASP A 102 -17.11 -4.49 -14.74
CA ASP A 102 -15.84 -4.15 -15.38
C ASP A 102 -15.77 -2.63 -15.62
N ALA A 103 -14.56 -2.08 -15.46
CA ALA A 103 -14.26 -0.67 -15.48
C ALA A 103 -13.23 -0.34 -16.58
N ILE A 104 -12.20 0.44 -16.27
CA ILE A 104 -11.14 0.81 -17.21
C ILE A 104 -10.49 -0.45 -17.80
N THR A 105 -10.18 -0.41 -19.09
CA THR A 105 -9.48 -1.47 -19.83
C THR A 105 -8.15 -0.98 -20.39
N GLY A 106 -7.21 -1.86 -20.71
CA GLY A 106 -5.91 -1.49 -21.29
C GLY A 106 -6.00 -0.75 -22.63
N VAL A 107 -7.06 -0.98 -23.41
CA VAL A 107 -7.38 -0.20 -24.62
C VAL A 107 -7.60 1.28 -24.30
N GLN A 108 -8.20 1.59 -23.15
CA GLN A 108 -8.42 2.95 -22.68
C GLN A 108 -7.19 3.45 -21.89
N GLY A 109 -6.72 2.61 -20.96
CA GLY A 109 -5.64 2.86 -20.00
C GLY A 109 -4.30 3.22 -20.62
N GLY A 110 -4.01 2.73 -21.83
CA GLY A 110 -2.82 3.14 -22.60
C GLY A 110 -1.47 2.86 -21.95
N ALA A 111 -1.44 2.13 -20.84
CA ALA A 111 -0.24 1.68 -20.13
C ALA A 111 -0.37 0.20 -19.74
N ILE A 112 0.76 -0.50 -19.63
CA ILE A 112 0.88 -1.78 -18.91
C ILE A 112 2.06 -1.65 -17.96
N PRO A 113 1.92 -1.98 -16.68
CA PRO A 113 0.70 -2.44 -16.00
C PRO A 113 -0.38 -1.33 -15.82
N PRO A 114 -1.59 -1.63 -15.28
CA PRO A 114 -2.56 -0.62 -14.91
C PRO A 114 -2.30 0.07 -13.57
N ASP A 115 -1.62 -0.58 -12.62
CA ASP A 115 -1.41 -0.09 -11.24
C ASP A 115 -2.71 0.37 -10.58
N THR A 116 -3.54 -0.62 -10.25
CA THR A 116 -4.96 -0.43 -9.98
C THR A 116 -5.18 0.23 -8.62
N ASN A 117 -5.70 1.45 -8.62
CA ASN A 117 -6.11 2.13 -7.39
C ASN A 117 -7.55 2.66 -7.48
N GLY A 118 -8.23 2.71 -6.35
CA GLY A 118 -9.56 3.30 -6.29
C GLY A 118 -10.05 3.51 -4.86
N SER A 119 -10.91 4.51 -4.70
CA SER A 119 -11.46 4.92 -3.41
C SER A 119 -12.94 5.27 -3.52
N VAL A 120 -13.68 4.99 -2.46
CA VAL A 120 -15.11 5.28 -2.34
C VAL A 120 -15.34 6.56 -1.51
N GLY A 121 -16.16 7.45 -2.05
CA GLY A 121 -16.58 8.68 -1.39
C GLY A 121 -18.04 8.64 -0.97
N SER A 122 -18.62 9.82 -0.72
CA SER A 122 -20.01 9.92 -0.25
C SER A 122 -21.05 9.43 -1.26
N THR A 123 -20.82 9.66 -2.55
CA THR A 123 -21.75 9.29 -3.64
C THR A 123 -21.07 8.67 -4.86
N GLN A 124 -19.74 8.73 -4.93
CA GLN A 124 -18.97 8.33 -6.10
C GLN A 124 -17.92 7.29 -5.70
N TYR A 125 -17.60 6.38 -6.63
CA TYR A 125 -16.39 5.58 -6.60
C TYR A 125 -15.46 6.09 -7.69
N VAL A 126 -14.22 6.34 -7.34
CA VAL A 126 -13.21 6.84 -8.27
C VAL A 126 -12.16 5.77 -8.47
N LEU A 127 -11.94 5.41 -9.73
CA LEU A 127 -10.91 4.47 -10.15
C LEU A 127 -9.81 5.24 -10.88
N ILE A 128 -8.56 4.92 -10.57
CA ILE A 128 -7.38 5.42 -11.25
C ILE A 128 -6.47 4.25 -11.62
N THR A 129 -5.86 4.37 -12.80
CA THR A 129 -4.85 3.46 -13.36
C THR A 129 -3.73 4.33 -13.91
N ASN A 130 -2.56 3.77 -14.23
CA ASN A 130 -1.36 4.48 -14.62
C ASN A 130 -1.57 5.79 -15.38
N PHE A 131 -2.42 5.80 -16.42
CA PHE A 131 -2.69 7.01 -17.19
C PHE A 131 -4.14 7.50 -17.16
N ASP A 132 -5.10 6.76 -16.58
CA ASP A 132 -6.53 7.07 -16.71
C ASP A 132 -7.27 7.06 -15.38
N TYR A 133 -8.24 7.97 -15.30
CA TYR A 133 -9.12 8.24 -14.18
C TYR A 133 -10.59 8.13 -14.63
N ALA A 134 -11.44 7.50 -13.83
CA ALA A 134 -12.88 7.38 -14.10
C ALA A 134 -13.70 7.53 -12.81
N VAL A 135 -14.92 8.06 -12.96
CA VAL A 135 -15.85 8.28 -11.84
C VAL A 135 -17.13 7.51 -12.09
N TYR A 136 -17.54 6.74 -11.08
CA TYR A 136 -18.74 5.92 -11.10
C TYR A 136 -19.70 6.35 -9.99
N ASP A 137 -20.99 6.24 -10.25
CA ASP A 137 -22.01 6.36 -9.22
C ASP A 137 -21.91 5.15 -8.28
N LYS A 138 -21.69 5.40 -6.98
CA LYS A 138 -21.41 4.31 -6.03
C LYS A 138 -22.60 3.41 -5.74
N THR A 139 -23.82 3.84 -6.09
CA THR A 139 -25.05 3.10 -5.81
C THR A 139 -25.42 2.20 -6.98
N THR A 140 -25.19 2.67 -8.21
CA THR A 140 -25.64 2.02 -9.43
C THR A 140 -24.51 1.40 -10.25
N GLY A 141 -23.26 1.80 -10.02
CA GLY A 141 -22.10 1.44 -10.85
C GLY A 141 -22.08 2.14 -12.21
N ASN A 142 -23.02 3.06 -12.48
CA ASN A 142 -23.06 3.80 -13.73
C ASN A 142 -21.91 4.78 -13.84
N THR A 143 -21.32 4.90 -15.03
CA THR A 143 -20.28 5.87 -15.32
C THR A 143 -20.82 7.30 -15.22
N ILE A 144 -20.21 8.11 -14.35
CA ILE A 144 -20.43 9.57 -14.25
C ILE A 144 -19.42 10.30 -15.15
N LEU A 145 -18.14 9.91 -15.06
CA LEU A 145 -17.07 10.40 -15.93
C LEU A 145 -16.39 9.18 -16.59
N PRO A 146 -16.38 9.07 -17.92
CA PRO A 146 -15.69 8.00 -18.61
C PRO A 146 -14.16 8.12 -18.42
N PRO A 147 -13.40 7.03 -18.69
CA PRO A 147 -11.95 7.04 -18.59
C PRO A 147 -11.34 8.26 -19.29
N THR A 148 -10.63 9.07 -18.52
CA THR A 148 -10.03 10.33 -18.91
C THR A 148 -8.58 10.35 -18.43
N ARG A 149 -7.65 10.85 -19.24
CA ARG A 149 -6.23 10.88 -18.87
C ARG A 149 -5.99 11.68 -17.60
N ILE A 150 -5.13 11.21 -16.70
CA ILE A 150 -4.89 11.86 -15.38
C ILE A 150 -4.38 13.29 -15.55
N ASN A 151 -3.43 13.53 -16.47
CA ASN A 151 -2.88 14.85 -16.78
C ASN A 151 -3.94 15.89 -17.22
N VAL A 152 -5.15 15.45 -17.60
CA VAL A 152 -6.26 16.35 -17.90
C VAL A 152 -6.67 17.16 -16.66
N ILE A 153 -6.53 16.63 -15.45
CA ILE A 153 -6.72 17.38 -14.19
C ILE A 153 -5.84 18.63 -14.19
N TRP A 154 -4.61 18.53 -14.71
CA TRP A 154 -3.65 19.62 -14.83
C TRP A 154 -3.77 20.43 -16.13
N SER A 155 -4.81 20.26 -16.95
CA SER A 155 -4.98 21.08 -18.17
C SER A 155 -4.92 22.58 -17.86
N GLY A 156 -4.04 23.30 -18.55
CA GLY A 156 -3.83 24.75 -18.36
C GLY A 156 -2.97 25.10 -17.14
N PHE A 157 -2.43 24.13 -16.41
CA PHE A 157 -1.54 24.35 -15.28
C PHE A 157 -0.18 24.91 -15.72
N GLY A 158 0.31 24.60 -16.92
CA GLY A 158 1.70 24.85 -17.30
C GLY A 158 2.69 23.87 -16.64
N GLY A 159 3.83 23.64 -17.29
CA GLY A 159 4.84 22.69 -16.79
C GLY A 159 4.53 21.22 -17.13
N GLN A 160 5.19 20.28 -16.43
CA GLN A 160 5.18 18.86 -16.81
C GLN A 160 3.89 18.12 -16.42
N CYS A 161 3.25 18.43 -15.28
CA CYS A 161 2.06 17.71 -14.80
C CYS A 161 0.87 17.70 -15.77
N GLN A 162 0.80 18.67 -16.70
CA GLN A 162 -0.25 18.72 -17.73
C GLN A 162 0.12 17.97 -19.02
N THR A 163 1.37 17.55 -19.18
CA THR A 163 1.93 17.13 -20.47
C THR A 163 1.98 15.61 -20.61
N ASN A 164 2.39 14.89 -19.57
CA ASN A 164 2.45 13.43 -19.58
C ASN A 164 1.84 12.84 -18.30
N ASN A 165 1.83 11.51 -18.24
CA ASN A 165 1.51 10.74 -17.05
C ASN A 165 2.72 9.83 -16.79
N GLY A 166 3.33 9.94 -15.62
CA GLY A 166 4.49 9.14 -15.22
C GLY A 166 4.12 7.82 -14.55
N GLY A 167 2.85 7.63 -14.17
CA GLY A 167 2.37 6.38 -13.58
C GLY A 167 2.31 6.41 -12.05
N ASP A 168 2.20 5.20 -11.48
CA ASP A 168 2.00 4.93 -10.06
C ASP A 168 0.98 5.85 -9.35
N PRO A 169 -0.23 6.07 -9.92
CA PRO A 169 -1.14 7.04 -9.34
C PRO A 169 -1.94 6.47 -8.16
N ILE A 170 -2.28 7.35 -7.22
CA ILE A 170 -3.14 7.07 -6.08
C ILE A 170 -4.31 8.05 -6.05
N VAL A 171 -5.52 7.54 -5.83
CA VAL A 171 -6.70 8.33 -5.51
C VAL A 171 -7.28 7.92 -4.15
N LEU A 172 -7.51 8.90 -3.29
CA LEU A 172 -8.07 8.70 -1.96
C LEU A 172 -9.25 9.63 -1.70
N TRP A 173 -10.17 9.16 -0.86
CA TRP A 173 -11.22 9.96 -0.28
C TRP A 173 -10.79 10.46 1.10
N ASP A 174 -10.47 11.75 1.19
CA ASP A 174 -10.31 12.44 2.46
C ASP A 174 -11.67 12.66 3.10
N LYS A 175 -12.12 11.65 3.86
CA LYS A 175 -13.38 11.67 4.60
C LYS A 175 -13.47 12.77 5.65
N MET A 176 -12.34 13.26 6.18
CA MET A 176 -12.34 14.36 7.16
C MET A 176 -12.67 15.71 6.52
N ALA A 177 -12.26 15.93 5.27
CA ALA A 177 -12.58 17.15 4.52
C ALA A 177 -13.69 16.96 3.47
N GLN A 178 -14.14 15.73 3.24
CA GLN A 178 -15.01 15.33 2.13
C GLN A 178 -14.42 15.80 0.79
N ARG A 179 -13.17 15.41 0.50
CA ARG A 179 -12.42 15.77 -0.72
C ARG A 179 -11.74 14.56 -1.35
N TRP A 180 -11.55 14.64 -2.67
CA TRP A 180 -10.77 13.69 -3.45
C TRP A 180 -9.32 14.17 -3.50
N LEU A 181 -8.40 13.30 -3.11
CA LEU A 181 -6.96 13.49 -3.21
C LEU A 181 -6.45 12.62 -4.36
N VAL A 182 -5.72 13.21 -5.30
CA VAL A 182 -5.11 12.52 -6.43
C VAL A 182 -3.62 12.82 -6.43
N GLU A 183 -2.81 11.79 -6.60
CA GLU A 183 -1.37 11.86 -6.75
C GLU A 183 -0.94 11.10 -8.02
N GLN A 184 0.04 11.65 -8.73
CA GLN A 184 0.75 10.93 -9.79
C GLN A 184 2.22 11.36 -9.89
N LEU A 185 3.04 10.44 -10.35
CA LEU A 185 4.43 10.67 -10.74
C LEU A 185 4.51 11.36 -12.12
N GLU A 186 5.50 12.22 -12.31
CA GLU A 186 5.88 12.76 -13.63
C GLU A 186 7.39 12.92 -13.75
N TYR A 187 8.02 12.23 -14.70
CA TYR A 187 9.48 12.23 -14.87
C TYR A 187 9.95 12.44 -16.32
N PHE A 188 9.06 12.83 -17.25
CA PHE A 188 9.45 13.02 -18.64
C PHE A 188 9.94 14.46 -18.89
N GLY A 189 11.19 14.60 -19.34
CA GLY A 189 11.70 15.82 -19.98
C GLY A 189 11.99 17.03 -19.07
N GLY A 190 12.20 16.83 -17.76
CA GLY A 190 12.48 17.89 -16.79
C GLY A 190 12.84 17.33 -15.41
N PRO A 191 12.75 18.12 -14.31
CA PRO A 191 12.85 17.55 -12.97
C PRO A 191 11.79 16.47 -12.79
N ASN A 192 12.08 15.48 -11.94
CA ASN A 192 11.08 14.52 -11.52
C ASN A 192 10.15 15.20 -10.52
N LEU A 193 8.86 15.03 -10.73
CA LEU A 193 7.80 15.65 -9.95
C LEU A 193 6.87 14.61 -9.36
N VAL A 194 6.29 14.95 -8.22
CA VAL A 194 5.02 14.38 -7.77
C VAL A 194 3.97 15.48 -7.93
N CYS A 195 2.95 15.20 -8.74
CA CYS A 195 1.84 16.09 -9.00
C CYS A 195 0.68 15.69 -8.08
N VAL A 196 0.19 16.63 -7.27
CA VAL A 196 -0.90 16.35 -6.31
C VAL A 196 -2.07 17.29 -6.56
N ALA A 197 -3.29 16.77 -6.48
CA ALA A 197 -4.52 17.54 -6.65
C ALA A 197 -5.53 17.19 -5.56
N VAL A 198 -6.19 18.21 -5.01
CA VAL A 198 -7.25 18.07 -4.00
C VAL A 198 -8.51 18.69 -4.56
N SER A 199 -9.62 17.97 -4.63
CA SER A 199 -10.87 18.53 -5.14
C SER A 199 -11.31 19.72 -4.27
N THR A 200 -12.09 20.64 -4.85
CA THR A 200 -12.63 21.80 -4.11
C THR A 200 -13.97 21.47 -3.44
N THR A 201 -14.62 20.39 -3.86
CA THR A 201 -15.90 19.88 -3.33
C THR A 201 -15.86 18.34 -3.21
N ALA A 202 -16.96 17.74 -2.75
CA ALA A 202 -17.14 16.29 -2.70
C ALA A 202 -17.35 15.63 -4.07
N ASP A 203 -17.50 16.40 -5.15
CA ASP A 203 -17.69 15.88 -6.51
C ASP A 203 -16.35 15.73 -7.22
N ALA A 204 -15.99 14.48 -7.54
CA ALA A 204 -14.75 14.09 -8.23
C ALA A 204 -14.70 14.55 -9.70
N THR A 205 -15.77 15.18 -10.20
CA THR A 205 -15.82 15.82 -11.52
C THR A 205 -15.74 17.36 -11.44
N GLY A 206 -15.61 17.88 -10.22
CA GLY A 206 -15.46 19.31 -9.91
C GLY A 206 -14.06 19.86 -10.18
N SER A 207 -13.78 21.05 -9.66
CA SER A 207 -12.43 21.65 -9.74
C SER A 207 -11.50 21.10 -8.67
N TYR A 208 -10.20 21.27 -8.88
CA TYR A 208 -9.13 20.81 -8.00
C TYR A 208 -8.16 21.95 -7.70
N ASN A 209 -7.70 22.04 -6.46
CA ASN A 209 -6.47 22.73 -6.10
C ASN A 209 -5.31 21.85 -6.53
N ARG A 210 -4.44 22.34 -7.41
CA ARG A 210 -3.40 21.54 -8.07
C ARG A 210 -2.04 22.01 -7.64
N TYR A 211 -1.12 21.07 -7.47
CA TYR A 211 0.23 21.29 -6.97
C TYR A 211 1.25 20.48 -7.76
N SER A 212 2.49 20.96 -7.79
CA SER A 212 3.64 20.17 -8.23
C SER A 212 4.81 20.32 -7.25
N PHE A 213 5.40 19.20 -6.84
CA PHE A 213 6.55 19.16 -5.94
C PHE A 213 7.75 18.55 -6.65
N SER A 214 8.91 19.21 -6.57
CA SER A 214 10.14 18.76 -7.23
C SER A 214 10.93 17.80 -6.38
N PHE A 215 11.34 16.69 -6.99
CA PHE A 215 12.36 15.77 -6.47
C PHE A 215 13.70 15.93 -7.21
N GLY A 216 13.82 16.97 -8.06
CA GLY A 216 15.03 17.26 -8.80
C GLY A 216 15.37 16.12 -9.77
N SER A 217 16.56 15.55 -9.64
CA SER A 217 17.00 14.42 -10.47
C SER A 217 16.73 13.04 -9.85
N ALA A 218 16.29 12.98 -8.58
CA ALA A 218 15.92 11.72 -7.94
C ALA A 218 14.53 11.31 -8.43
N LEU A 219 14.36 10.09 -8.91
CA LEU A 219 13.07 9.60 -9.39
C LEU A 219 12.26 9.13 -8.16
N PRO A 220 11.10 9.75 -7.85
CA PRO A 220 10.26 9.38 -6.72
C PRO A 220 9.26 8.27 -7.13
N ASP A 221 9.77 7.11 -7.50
CA ASP A 221 8.99 5.96 -8.01
C ASP A 221 8.18 5.27 -6.90
N TYR A 222 7.15 4.51 -7.27
CA TYR A 222 6.24 3.86 -6.33
C TYR A 222 5.67 4.84 -5.27
N PRO A 223 5.30 6.09 -5.63
CA PRO A 223 4.72 7.02 -4.69
C PRO A 223 3.43 6.46 -4.10
N HIS A 224 3.26 6.63 -2.79
CA HIS A 224 2.06 6.26 -2.09
C HIS A 224 1.69 7.36 -1.11
N ILE A 225 0.61 8.07 -1.43
CA ILE A 225 0.03 9.09 -0.57
C ILE A 225 -1.05 8.50 0.35
N SER A 226 -1.18 9.03 1.56
CA SER A 226 -2.25 8.70 2.52
C SER A 226 -2.81 9.95 3.21
N VAL A 227 -3.97 9.78 3.84
CA VAL A 227 -4.68 10.79 4.60
C VAL A 227 -4.49 10.54 6.10
N TRP A 228 -3.94 11.54 6.79
CA TRP A 228 -3.85 11.61 8.25
C TRP A 228 -4.44 12.95 8.74
N PRO A 229 -4.82 13.12 10.02
CA PRO A 229 -5.50 14.33 10.47
C PRO A 229 -4.75 15.65 10.24
N ASP A 230 -3.42 15.65 10.35
CA ASP A 230 -2.56 16.84 10.29
C ASP A 230 -1.88 17.05 8.93
N ALA A 231 -1.74 16.02 8.09
CA ALA A 231 -1.07 16.11 6.79
C ALA A 231 -1.54 15.04 5.79
N TYR A 232 -1.22 15.26 4.52
CA TYR A 232 -1.15 14.17 3.56
C TYR A 232 0.26 13.60 3.59
N TYR A 233 0.41 12.32 3.93
CA TYR A 233 1.72 11.69 4.03
C TYR A 233 2.05 10.95 2.75
N LEU A 234 3.27 11.11 2.27
CA LEU A 234 3.75 10.55 1.01
C LEU A 234 4.99 9.70 1.29
N ALA A 235 5.01 8.48 0.79
CA ALA A 235 6.23 7.69 0.65
C ALA A 235 6.63 7.61 -0.81
N VAL A 236 7.92 7.67 -1.11
CA VAL A 236 8.46 7.40 -2.45
C VAL A 236 9.70 6.52 -2.35
N ASN A 237 9.96 5.71 -3.37
CA ASN A 237 11.27 5.09 -3.56
C ASN A 237 12.16 6.07 -4.32
N SER A 238 13.11 6.70 -3.62
CA SER A 238 13.99 7.72 -4.19
C SER A 238 15.13 7.08 -4.98
N PHE A 239 14.88 6.78 -6.26
CA PHE A 239 15.87 6.21 -7.17
C PHE A 239 16.92 7.27 -7.55
N GLY A 240 18.19 6.85 -7.51
CA GLY A 240 19.36 7.74 -7.56
C GLY A 240 19.99 7.92 -6.17
N GLN A 241 19.16 8.09 -5.12
CA GLN A 241 19.61 8.11 -3.73
C GLN A 241 19.65 6.72 -3.10
N GLY A 242 18.75 5.83 -3.53
CA GLY A 242 18.75 4.42 -3.15
C GLY A 242 18.11 4.13 -1.79
N PHE A 243 17.06 4.87 -1.41
CA PHE A 243 16.27 4.64 -0.19
C PHE A 243 14.80 5.04 -0.38
N GLY A 244 13.93 4.54 0.50
CA GLY A 244 12.57 5.06 0.67
C GLY A 244 12.62 6.43 1.34
N GLN A 245 11.89 7.41 0.82
CA GLN A 245 11.86 8.78 1.34
C GLN A 245 10.44 9.10 1.86
N PRO A 246 10.26 9.30 3.18
CA PRO A 246 9.01 9.75 3.76
C PRO A 246 8.89 11.28 3.68
N CYS A 247 7.71 11.75 3.33
CA CYS A 247 7.33 13.15 3.21
C CYS A 247 5.94 13.40 3.81
N ALA A 248 5.68 14.63 4.21
CA ALA A 248 4.38 15.12 4.67
C ALA A 248 4.06 16.43 3.96
N LEU A 249 2.89 16.53 3.34
CA LEU A 249 2.41 17.71 2.62
C LEU A 249 1.38 18.47 3.46
N ASP A 250 1.44 19.80 3.42
CA ASP A 250 0.54 20.69 4.19
C ASP A 250 -0.91 20.56 3.70
N ARG A 251 -1.64 19.63 4.33
CA ARG A 251 -3.04 19.33 4.02
C ARG A 251 -3.93 20.55 4.15
N ASN A 252 -3.70 21.40 5.15
CA ASN A 252 -4.54 22.59 5.38
C ASN A 252 -4.36 23.62 4.25
N ALA A 253 -3.11 23.88 3.84
CA ALA A 253 -2.82 24.75 2.71
C ALA A 253 -3.39 24.17 1.40
N MET A 254 -3.26 22.86 1.19
CA MET A 254 -3.74 22.20 -0.02
C MET A 254 -5.27 22.18 -0.15
N LEU A 255 -5.98 21.99 0.97
CA LEU A 255 -7.44 22.13 1.02
C LEU A 255 -7.88 23.58 0.77
N ALA A 256 -7.10 24.56 1.25
CA ALA A 256 -7.38 25.98 1.06
C ALA A 256 -7.00 26.51 -0.34
N GLY A 257 -6.23 25.76 -1.13
CA GLY A 257 -5.76 26.20 -2.44
C GLY A 257 -4.63 27.23 -2.37
N THR A 258 -3.88 27.27 -1.27
CA THR A 258 -2.75 28.18 -1.05
C THR A 258 -1.42 27.48 -1.21
N ALA A 259 -0.30 28.24 -1.21
CA ALA A 259 1.05 27.70 -1.22
C ALA A 259 1.24 26.65 -0.11
N ALA A 260 1.86 25.52 -0.45
CA ALA A 260 1.98 24.36 0.41
C ALA A 260 3.45 23.92 0.53
N ALA A 261 3.81 23.48 1.74
CA ALA A 261 5.12 22.89 2.01
C ALA A 261 5.02 21.36 2.03
N MET A 262 6.11 20.72 1.60
CA MET A 262 6.37 19.30 1.75
C MET A 262 7.62 19.14 2.63
N VAL A 263 7.47 18.47 3.76
CA VAL A 263 8.53 18.20 4.74
C VAL A 263 8.97 16.75 4.58
N CYS A 264 10.24 16.50 4.29
CA CYS A 264 10.77 15.16 4.02
C CYS A 264 11.98 14.83 4.90
N PHE A 265 12.15 13.55 5.19
CA PHE A 265 13.36 13.00 5.81
C PHE A 265 14.10 12.09 4.84
N SER A 266 15.41 11.93 5.05
CA SER A 266 16.25 11.02 4.26
C SER A 266 16.74 9.89 5.17
N PRO A 267 15.95 8.82 5.33
CA PRO A 267 16.31 7.73 6.22
C PRO A 267 17.46 6.90 5.62
N ASN A 268 17.98 5.97 6.43
CA ASN A 268 19.08 5.09 6.06
C ASN A 268 18.85 4.38 4.71
N SER A 269 19.92 4.16 3.94
CA SER A 269 19.97 3.36 2.71
C SER A 269 19.60 1.88 2.89
N ALA A 270 19.12 1.46 4.06
CA ALA A 270 18.59 0.12 4.34
C ALA A 270 17.05 0.07 4.40
N ASN A 271 16.37 1.21 4.19
CA ASN A 271 14.91 1.31 4.19
C ASN A 271 14.38 1.63 2.77
N PHE A 272 13.26 1.01 2.39
CA PHE A 272 12.69 1.04 1.04
C PHE A 272 11.24 0.51 1.04
N GLY A 273 10.40 1.00 0.13
CA GLY A 273 9.03 0.49 -0.03
C GLY A 273 8.12 0.81 1.15
N PHE A 274 8.24 2.03 1.70
CA PHE A 274 7.37 2.49 2.77
C PHE A 274 5.92 2.61 2.33
N LEU A 275 5.00 2.30 3.24
CA LEU A 275 3.59 2.64 3.15
C LEU A 275 3.19 3.50 4.36
N PRO A 276 2.77 4.78 4.16
CA PRO A 276 2.24 5.58 5.25
C PRO A 276 0.86 5.04 5.67
N SER A 277 0.52 5.18 6.94
CA SER A 277 -0.79 4.78 7.45
C SER A 277 -1.88 5.63 6.81
N ASP A 278 -2.95 5.00 6.32
CA ASP A 278 -4.14 5.68 5.85
C ASP A 278 -5.32 5.43 6.79
N VAL A 279 -5.90 6.50 7.34
CA VAL A 279 -6.99 6.38 8.31
C VAL A 279 -8.21 5.78 7.64
N ASP A 280 -8.79 4.73 8.20
CA ASP A 280 -10.13 4.22 7.92
C ASP A 280 -11.11 4.53 9.05
N GLY A 281 -12.38 4.68 8.68
CA GLY A 281 -13.45 4.99 9.60
C GLY A 281 -13.47 6.44 10.09
N ASN A 282 -14.48 6.74 10.93
CA ASN A 282 -14.70 8.09 11.47
C ASN A 282 -14.03 8.33 12.82
N THR A 283 -13.53 7.28 13.48
CA THR A 283 -12.75 7.41 14.71
C THR A 283 -11.31 7.77 14.35
N LEU A 284 -10.93 9.03 14.62
CA LEU A 284 -9.60 9.52 14.31
C LEU A 284 -8.53 8.89 15.22
N PRO A 285 -7.26 8.88 14.78
CA PRO A 285 -6.12 8.64 15.67
C PRO A 285 -6.15 9.57 16.90
N PRO A 286 -5.47 9.20 18.01
CA PRO A 286 -5.29 10.08 19.15
C PRO A 286 -4.77 11.46 18.72
N ALA A 287 -5.22 12.52 19.40
CA ALA A 287 -4.82 13.87 19.04
C ALA A 287 -3.29 14.04 19.12
N GLY A 288 -2.70 14.50 18.01
CA GLY A 288 -1.24 14.66 17.90
C GLY A 288 -0.48 13.36 17.64
N ALA A 289 -1.15 12.23 17.39
CA ALA A 289 -0.50 10.99 17.01
C ALA A 289 0.30 11.17 15.70
N PRO A 290 1.55 10.67 15.63
CA PRO A 290 2.32 10.67 14.40
C PRO A 290 1.66 9.76 13.35
N ASN A 291 1.98 9.96 12.07
CA ASN A 291 1.67 8.96 11.06
C ASN A 291 2.67 7.80 11.13
N HIS A 292 2.20 6.57 10.99
CA HIS A 292 3.08 5.39 11.02
C HIS A 292 3.42 4.92 9.61
N PHE A 293 4.69 5.00 9.22
CA PHE A 293 5.22 4.45 7.97
C PHE A 293 5.67 3.01 8.22
N LEU A 294 5.23 2.07 7.39
CA LEU A 294 5.52 0.64 7.54
C LEU A 294 6.27 0.10 6.32
N GLU A 295 7.23 -0.80 6.55
CA GLU A 295 7.95 -1.53 5.51
C GLU A 295 8.23 -2.98 5.95
N ILE A 296 8.59 -3.85 5.00
CA ILE A 296 9.14 -5.15 5.35
C ILE A 296 10.54 -5.02 5.97
N GLY A 297 10.85 -5.89 6.93
CA GLY A 297 12.18 -5.95 7.53
C GLY A 297 13.25 -6.43 6.53
N ASN A 298 14.53 -6.10 6.78
CA ASN A 298 15.65 -6.59 5.97
C ASN A 298 16.02 -8.07 6.25
N ASN A 299 15.16 -8.79 6.98
CA ASN A 299 15.30 -10.19 7.33
C ASN A 299 13.92 -10.88 7.28
N ASN A 300 13.93 -12.20 7.42
CA ASN A 300 12.74 -13.03 7.27
C ASN A 300 11.74 -12.97 8.44
N THR A 301 12.03 -12.23 9.51
CA THR A 301 11.31 -12.31 10.80
C THR A 301 10.94 -10.95 11.35
N SER A 302 10.94 -9.90 10.52
CA SER A 302 10.60 -8.56 10.99
C SER A 302 9.78 -7.74 9.99
N LEU A 303 8.97 -6.84 10.55
CA LEU A 303 8.53 -5.60 9.92
C LEU A 303 9.21 -4.43 10.63
N LYS A 304 9.30 -3.28 9.98
CA LYS A 304 9.78 -2.03 10.58
C LYS A 304 8.70 -0.97 10.43
N TYR A 305 8.40 -0.26 11.51
CA TYR A 305 7.58 0.96 11.46
C TYR A 305 8.34 2.18 11.96
N PHE A 306 7.89 3.35 11.53
CA PHE A 306 8.46 4.65 11.87
C PHE A 306 7.36 5.66 12.13
N ASP A 307 7.59 6.55 13.08
CA ASP A 307 6.65 7.56 13.50
C ASP A 307 7.06 8.92 12.91
N PHE A 308 6.21 9.48 12.04
CA PHE A 308 6.40 10.80 11.44
C PHE A 308 5.47 11.82 12.10
N HIS A 309 6.04 12.67 12.97
CA HIS A 309 5.40 13.89 13.42
C HIS A 309 5.84 15.10 12.57
N VAL A 310 4.89 15.81 11.97
CA VAL A 310 5.15 17.02 11.19
C VAL A 310 4.68 18.27 11.93
N ASP A 311 5.45 19.35 11.82
CA ASP A 311 5.08 20.69 12.31
C ASP A 311 5.29 21.71 11.17
N PHE A 312 4.21 22.14 10.51
CA PHE A 312 4.30 23.13 9.43
C PHE A 312 4.49 24.57 9.93
N ILE A 313 4.25 24.85 11.22
CA ILE A 313 4.50 26.17 11.81
C ILE A 313 6.00 26.37 12.00
N ASN A 314 6.68 25.35 12.53
CA ASN A 314 8.13 25.30 12.61
C ASN A 314 8.64 23.92 12.17
N THR A 315 8.99 23.82 10.89
CA THR A 315 9.41 22.56 10.26
C THR A 315 10.58 21.88 10.97
N ASN A 316 11.45 22.62 11.66
CA ASN A 316 12.55 22.06 12.44
C ASN A 316 12.10 21.25 13.66
N ASN A 317 10.85 21.40 14.12
CA ASN A 317 10.26 20.59 15.18
C ASN A 317 9.75 19.22 14.67
N SER A 318 9.67 19.02 13.35
CA SER A 318 9.26 17.75 12.78
C SER A 318 10.27 16.65 13.12
N THR A 319 9.80 15.41 13.24
CA THR A 319 10.64 14.25 13.55
C THR A 319 10.20 13.02 12.76
N PHE A 320 11.18 12.17 12.43
CA PHE A 320 10.95 10.83 11.91
C PHE A 320 11.70 9.84 12.81
N THR A 321 10.95 9.08 13.61
CA THR A 321 11.47 8.24 14.69
C THR A 321 11.36 6.77 14.31
N GLY A 322 12.43 6.00 14.50
CA GLY A 322 12.48 4.57 14.18
C GLY A 322 13.80 4.18 13.50
N PRO A 323 13.93 2.92 13.02
CA PRO A 323 12.89 1.91 12.94
C PRO A 323 12.53 1.33 14.31
N HIS A 324 11.24 1.20 14.57
CA HIS A 324 10.72 0.27 15.57
C HIS A 324 10.54 -1.10 14.89
N THR A 325 11.15 -2.14 15.47
CA THR A 325 11.12 -3.48 14.88
C THR A 325 9.98 -4.30 15.48
N ILE A 326 9.13 -4.86 14.62
CA ILE A 326 8.09 -5.82 15.02
C ILE A 326 8.56 -7.21 14.61
N THR A 327 8.76 -8.10 15.58
CA THR A 327 9.03 -9.51 15.29
C THR A 327 7.78 -10.18 14.72
N VAL A 328 7.95 -10.85 13.58
CA VAL A 328 6.87 -11.58 12.91
C VAL A 328 7.28 -13.04 12.61
N PRO A 329 6.31 -13.95 12.41
CA PRO A 329 6.62 -15.31 12.02
C PRO A 329 7.40 -15.34 10.72
N ALA A 330 8.38 -16.25 10.64
CA ALA A 330 9.30 -16.33 9.53
C ALA A 330 8.58 -16.43 8.17
N PHE A 331 9.12 -15.76 7.16
CA PHE A 331 8.66 -15.86 5.78
C PHE A 331 9.87 -15.88 4.83
N THR A 332 9.66 -16.44 3.64
CA THR A 332 10.65 -16.34 2.56
C THR A 332 10.16 -15.34 1.54
N VAL A 333 10.97 -14.30 1.32
CA VAL A 333 10.75 -13.29 0.28
C VAL A 333 10.64 -13.96 -1.09
N LEU A 334 9.62 -13.57 -1.86
CA LEU A 334 9.31 -14.18 -3.15
C LEU A 334 10.21 -13.65 -4.28
N CYS A 335 10.35 -14.43 -5.36
CA CYS A 335 11.07 -14.08 -6.59
C CYS A 335 12.51 -13.54 -6.42
N GLY A 336 13.22 -13.89 -5.35
CA GLY A 336 14.60 -13.43 -5.18
C GLY A 336 14.71 -11.96 -4.73
N GLY A 337 13.66 -11.38 -4.14
CA GLY A 337 13.73 -10.22 -3.25
C GLY A 337 14.24 -8.91 -3.86
N GLY A 338 13.77 -8.57 -5.05
CA GLY A 338 14.01 -7.25 -5.64
C GLY A 338 13.68 -7.13 -7.11
N GLY A 339 12.42 -7.41 -7.47
CA GLY A 339 11.92 -7.36 -8.84
C GLY A 339 12.27 -8.61 -9.67
N GLY A 340 11.27 -9.22 -10.29
CA GLY A 340 11.48 -10.39 -11.13
C GLY A 340 10.24 -11.26 -11.27
N ALA A 341 9.86 -11.49 -12.52
CA ALA A 341 8.74 -12.35 -12.84
C ALA A 341 9.04 -13.82 -12.54
N CYS A 342 8.27 -14.40 -11.63
CA CYS A 342 8.39 -15.80 -11.23
C CYS A 342 7.05 -16.53 -11.08
N ILE A 343 5.92 -15.85 -11.36
CA ILE A 343 4.61 -16.48 -11.32
C ILE A 343 4.27 -17.06 -12.69
N HIS A 344 4.02 -18.36 -12.74
CA HIS A 344 3.57 -19.03 -13.94
C HIS A 344 2.07 -18.89 -14.12
N GLN A 345 1.66 -18.70 -15.37
CA GLN A 345 0.28 -18.79 -15.81
C GLN A 345 0.18 -19.79 -16.98
N PRO A 346 -1.04 -20.21 -17.39
CA PRO A 346 -1.19 -21.18 -18.47
C PRO A 346 -0.57 -20.69 -19.78
N SER A 347 -0.07 -21.63 -20.60
CA SER A 347 0.37 -21.31 -21.97
C SER A 347 -0.78 -20.67 -22.78
N PRO A 348 -0.52 -19.63 -23.60
CA PRO A 348 0.78 -19.10 -24.01
C PRO A 348 1.33 -17.94 -23.16
N GLY A 349 0.91 -17.81 -21.90
CA GLY A 349 1.21 -16.63 -21.08
C GLY A 349 2.69 -16.49 -20.69
N SER A 350 3.09 -15.24 -20.46
CA SER A 350 4.41 -14.86 -19.94
C SER A 350 4.52 -15.13 -18.44
N LEU A 351 5.73 -15.12 -17.87
CA LEU A 351 5.88 -15.05 -16.40
C LEU A 351 5.36 -13.71 -15.90
N LEU A 352 4.68 -13.70 -14.75
CA LEU A 352 4.16 -12.48 -14.12
C LEU A 352 5.05 -12.06 -12.96
N ASP A 353 5.22 -10.74 -12.82
CA ASP A 353 5.89 -10.12 -11.68
C ASP A 353 5.04 -10.14 -10.41
N ALA A 354 5.71 -10.20 -9.26
CA ALA A 354 5.08 -10.43 -7.96
C ALA A 354 5.46 -9.41 -6.88
N LEU A 355 6.47 -8.57 -7.13
CA LEU A 355 6.98 -7.55 -6.20
C LEU A 355 7.13 -8.06 -4.74
N GLY A 356 7.82 -9.19 -4.56
CA GLY A 356 7.98 -9.83 -3.26
C GLY A 356 8.85 -9.06 -2.26
N ASP A 357 9.45 -7.94 -2.67
CA ASP A 357 10.45 -7.15 -1.94
C ASP A 357 9.86 -5.98 -1.15
N ARG A 358 8.52 -5.88 -1.05
CA ARG A 358 7.83 -4.79 -0.37
C ARG A 358 6.45 -5.22 0.15
N LEU A 359 5.87 -4.39 1.01
CA LEU A 359 4.45 -4.50 1.35
C LEU A 359 3.61 -4.10 0.15
N MET A 360 2.49 -4.79 -0.07
CA MET A 360 1.52 -4.41 -1.09
C MET A 360 0.61 -3.31 -0.54
N TYR A 361 0.30 -2.33 -1.39
CA TYR A 361 -0.58 -1.24 -1.00
C TYR A 361 -1.95 -1.78 -0.54
N ARG A 362 -2.45 -1.39 0.63
CA ARG A 362 -2.11 -0.23 1.48
C ARG A 362 -1.81 -0.61 2.93
N ASN A 363 -1.28 0.35 3.70
CA ASN A 363 -1.26 0.30 5.17
C ASN A 363 -2.57 0.89 5.74
N ALA A 364 -3.59 0.05 5.88
CA ALA A 364 -4.89 0.47 6.38
C ALA A 364 -4.88 0.58 7.90
N TYR A 365 -5.07 1.79 8.43
CA TYR A 365 -5.12 2.07 9.86
C TYR A 365 -6.56 2.27 10.34
N ARG A 366 -6.88 1.80 11.54
CA ARG A 366 -8.17 2.06 12.19
C ARG A 366 -8.03 2.22 13.71
N ASN A 367 -8.79 3.15 14.29
CA ASN A 367 -8.93 3.29 15.73
C ASN A 367 -10.28 2.73 16.22
N PHE A 368 -10.26 1.78 17.15
CA PHE A 368 -11.45 1.18 17.77
C PHE A 368 -11.83 1.81 19.12
N GLY A 369 -11.01 2.75 19.61
CA GLY A 369 -11.18 3.44 20.89
C GLY A 369 -10.51 2.72 22.07
N ASP A 370 -10.52 1.40 22.09
CA ASP A 370 -9.79 0.57 23.06
C ASP A 370 -8.42 0.11 22.55
N HIS A 371 -8.22 0.11 21.23
CA HIS A 371 -6.96 -0.13 20.55
C HIS A 371 -6.94 0.53 19.16
N GLU A 372 -5.74 0.66 18.60
CA GLU A 372 -5.53 0.98 17.19
C GLU A 372 -5.08 -0.28 16.46
N SER A 373 -5.37 -0.36 15.17
CA SER A 373 -5.03 -1.50 14.31
C SER A 373 -4.48 -1.03 12.98
N MET A 374 -3.42 -1.69 12.50
CA MET A 374 -2.96 -1.60 11.12
C MET A 374 -3.03 -2.98 10.47
N VAL A 375 -3.56 -3.06 9.25
CA VAL A 375 -3.52 -4.29 8.44
C VAL A 375 -2.73 -4.09 7.15
N VAL A 376 -1.85 -5.05 6.86
CA VAL A 376 -0.99 -5.07 5.66
C VAL A 376 -0.79 -6.48 5.13
N ALA A 377 -0.45 -6.60 3.86
CA ALA A 377 -0.18 -7.86 3.19
C ALA A 377 1.01 -7.78 2.22
N HIS A 378 1.59 -8.92 1.89
CA HIS A 378 2.61 -9.06 0.84
C HIS A 378 2.73 -10.47 0.29
N SER A 379 3.39 -10.58 -0.87
CA SER A 379 3.62 -11.85 -1.57
C SER A 379 4.82 -12.59 -0.97
N VAL A 380 4.61 -13.86 -0.56
CA VAL A 380 5.65 -14.72 0.00
C VAL A 380 5.76 -16.04 -0.77
N ARG A 381 6.89 -16.73 -0.61
CA ARG A 381 7.01 -18.11 -1.09
C ARG A 381 6.00 -19.01 -0.36
N PRO A 382 5.31 -19.92 -1.07
CA PRO A 382 4.44 -20.92 -0.46
C PRO A 382 5.19 -21.85 0.50
N GLY A 383 4.45 -22.38 1.48
CA GLY A 383 4.89 -23.44 2.35
C GLY A 383 5.12 -24.78 1.64
N GLY A 384 5.67 -25.73 2.41
CA GLY A 384 6.03 -27.06 1.90
C GLY A 384 4.85 -27.82 1.27
N GLY A 385 5.14 -28.52 0.17
CA GLY A 385 4.16 -29.34 -0.55
C GLY A 385 3.19 -28.57 -1.45
N SER A 386 3.41 -27.28 -1.67
CA SER A 386 2.71 -26.49 -2.69
C SER A 386 3.43 -26.57 -4.04
N THR A 387 2.66 -26.62 -5.12
CA THR A 387 3.13 -26.40 -6.51
C THR A 387 2.80 -25.01 -7.03
N ALA A 388 2.16 -24.17 -6.21
CA ALA A 388 1.98 -22.75 -6.51
C ALA A 388 3.33 -22.02 -6.45
N ASP A 389 3.43 -20.89 -7.16
CA ASP A 389 4.62 -20.04 -7.13
C ASP A 389 4.56 -19.03 -5.96
N ALA A 390 3.36 -18.58 -5.56
CA ALA A 390 3.15 -17.54 -4.55
C ALA A 390 2.02 -17.82 -3.56
N ALA A 391 2.18 -17.31 -2.34
CA ALA A 391 1.15 -17.21 -1.32
C ALA A 391 1.10 -15.77 -0.80
N THR A 392 0.03 -15.41 -0.10
CA THR A 392 -0.14 -14.07 0.48
C THR A 392 -0.01 -14.12 1.99
N ARG A 393 0.98 -13.40 2.53
CA ARG A 393 1.13 -13.16 3.96
C ARG A 393 0.39 -11.89 4.35
N TRP A 394 -0.34 -11.92 5.45
CA TRP A 394 -1.01 -10.75 6.03
C TRP A 394 -0.72 -10.62 7.53
N TYR A 395 -0.86 -9.41 8.04
CA TYR A 395 -0.64 -9.06 9.44
C TYR A 395 -1.75 -8.14 9.94
N GLU A 396 -2.13 -8.32 11.20
CA GLU A 396 -2.78 -7.31 12.00
C GLU A 396 -1.82 -6.89 13.12
N LEU A 397 -1.50 -5.61 13.14
CA LEU A 397 -0.68 -4.96 14.16
C LEU A 397 -1.59 -4.15 15.07
N ARG A 398 -1.37 -4.18 16.39
CA ARG A 398 -2.17 -3.40 17.34
C ARG A 398 -1.33 -2.57 18.29
N ALA A 399 -1.85 -1.40 18.62
CA ALA A 399 -1.42 -0.60 19.76
C ALA A 399 -2.54 -0.58 20.81
N THR A 400 -2.24 -1.02 22.04
CA THR A 400 -3.24 -1.17 23.11
C THR A 400 -2.63 -0.74 24.46
N PRO A 401 -3.15 0.32 25.12
CA PRO A 401 -4.21 1.24 24.65
C PRO A 401 -3.76 2.10 23.45
N PRO A 402 -4.67 2.88 22.81
CA PRO A 402 -4.31 3.81 21.74
C PRO A 402 -3.16 4.76 22.14
N GLY A 403 -2.26 5.04 21.20
CA GLY A 403 -1.02 5.80 21.39
C GLY A 403 0.16 4.96 21.91
N SER A 404 -0.03 3.65 22.11
CA SER A 404 1.06 2.73 22.47
C SER A 404 1.88 2.31 21.25
N ALA A 405 3.02 1.65 21.48
CA ALA A 405 3.78 1.03 20.39
C ALA A 405 2.98 -0.10 19.70
N PHE A 406 3.07 -0.16 18.38
CA PHE A 406 2.45 -1.24 17.61
C PHE A 406 3.20 -2.56 17.80
N THR A 407 2.45 -3.63 18.04
CA THR A 407 2.94 -4.99 18.17
C THR A 407 2.15 -5.93 17.28
N LEU A 408 2.73 -7.09 16.95
CA LEU A 408 1.99 -8.10 16.19
C LEU A 408 0.85 -8.68 17.05
N TYR A 409 -0.39 -8.55 16.56
CA TYR A 409 -1.53 -9.22 17.16
C TYR A 409 -1.78 -10.59 16.52
N GLN A 410 -1.79 -10.66 15.19
CA GLN A 410 -1.88 -11.92 14.45
C GLN A 410 -1.27 -11.82 13.05
N ALA A 411 -0.89 -12.98 12.51
CA ALA A 411 -0.42 -13.14 11.14
C ALA A 411 -0.93 -14.45 10.55
N GLY A 412 -1.08 -14.50 9.24
CA GLY A 412 -1.40 -15.73 8.51
C GLY A 412 -0.88 -15.70 7.08
N THR A 413 -0.60 -16.88 6.52
CA THR A 413 -0.30 -17.03 5.09
C THR A 413 -1.45 -17.75 4.39
N LEU A 414 -2.20 -17.00 3.58
CA LEU A 414 -3.22 -17.51 2.68
C LEU A 414 -2.55 -18.23 1.52
N GLN A 415 -2.85 -19.51 1.37
CA GLN A 415 -2.24 -20.37 0.36
C GLN A 415 -3.27 -21.34 -0.23
N ASP A 416 -3.20 -21.52 -1.55
CA ASP A 416 -3.68 -22.73 -2.22
C ASP A 416 -2.46 -23.58 -2.65
N LYS A 417 -2.59 -24.92 -2.62
CA LYS A 417 -1.47 -25.82 -2.94
C LYS A 417 -1.16 -25.90 -4.44
N LYS A 418 -2.04 -25.41 -5.31
CA LYS A 418 -1.96 -25.49 -6.77
C LYS A 418 -2.10 -24.13 -7.45
N MET A 419 -2.70 -23.15 -6.77
CA MET A 419 -2.90 -21.80 -7.28
C MET A 419 -2.05 -20.79 -6.51
N SER A 420 -1.34 -19.94 -7.24
CA SER A 420 -0.66 -18.78 -6.70
C SER A 420 -1.67 -17.71 -6.31
N VAL A 421 -1.49 -17.12 -5.13
CA VAL A 421 -2.29 -16.00 -4.61
C VAL A 421 -1.34 -14.85 -4.28
N TRP A 422 -1.40 -13.74 -5.03
CA TRP A 422 -0.44 -12.63 -4.93
C TRP A 422 -1.08 -11.28 -5.31
N MET A 423 -0.32 -10.19 -5.19
CA MET A 423 -0.77 -8.83 -5.47
C MET A 423 -2.01 -8.42 -4.64
N ALA A 424 -1.91 -8.70 -3.34
CA ALA A 424 -3.03 -8.58 -2.43
C ALA A 424 -3.27 -7.14 -1.96
N SER A 425 -4.51 -6.82 -1.66
CA SER A 425 -4.91 -5.61 -0.92
C SER A 425 -5.83 -5.99 0.24
N VAL A 426 -5.66 -5.33 1.38
CA VAL A 426 -6.29 -5.69 2.66
C VAL A 426 -6.84 -4.45 3.35
N ALA A 427 -8.00 -4.57 3.99
CA ALA A 427 -8.60 -3.51 4.79
C ALA A 427 -9.46 -4.09 5.93
N MET A 428 -9.88 -3.23 6.86
CA MET A 428 -10.65 -3.62 8.05
C MET A 428 -11.86 -2.70 8.29
N ASP A 429 -13.03 -3.29 8.57
CA ASP A 429 -14.26 -2.55 8.86
C ASP A 429 -14.41 -2.18 10.36
N LYS A 430 -15.50 -1.47 10.70
CA LYS A 430 -15.79 -1.04 12.08
C LYS A 430 -16.01 -2.16 13.09
N GLN A 431 -16.28 -3.37 12.65
CA GLN A 431 -16.44 -4.52 13.55
C GLN A 431 -15.15 -5.32 13.70
N GLY A 432 -14.05 -4.89 13.05
CA GLY A 432 -12.80 -5.63 13.04
C GLY A 432 -12.81 -6.83 12.09
N ASN A 433 -13.77 -6.90 11.15
CA ASN A 433 -13.68 -7.86 10.06
C ASN A 433 -12.59 -7.41 9.09
N ILE A 434 -11.75 -8.34 8.64
CA ILE A 434 -10.65 -8.08 7.70
C ILE A 434 -11.05 -8.69 6.36
N ALA A 435 -11.04 -7.90 5.29
CA ALA A 435 -11.16 -8.41 3.93
C ALA A 435 -9.79 -8.39 3.24
N LEU A 436 -9.53 -9.39 2.40
CA LEU A 436 -8.30 -9.51 1.63
C LEU A 436 -8.64 -9.93 0.19
N GLY A 437 -8.29 -9.09 -0.77
CA GLY A 437 -8.41 -9.35 -2.20
C GLY A 437 -7.05 -9.72 -2.78
N ALA A 438 -7.01 -10.60 -3.79
CA ALA A 438 -5.77 -10.96 -4.48
C ALA A 438 -6.01 -11.42 -5.92
N SER A 439 -4.93 -11.45 -6.70
CA SER A 439 -4.86 -12.20 -7.97
C SER A 439 -4.69 -13.70 -7.70
N VAL A 440 -5.35 -14.53 -8.49
CA VAL A 440 -5.31 -15.99 -8.42
C VAL A 440 -4.98 -16.57 -9.79
N VAL A 441 -3.97 -17.45 -9.87
CA VAL A 441 -3.56 -18.12 -11.11
C VAL A 441 -2.99 -19.50 -10.82
N SER A 442 -3.02 -20.39 -11.78
CA SER A 442 -2.23 -21.62 -11.74
C SER A 442 -1.36 -21.69 -12.98
N SER A 443 -0.25 -22.43 -12.93
CA SER A 443 0.61 -22.64 -14.09
C SER A 443 -0.03 -23.35 -15.28
N THR A 444 -1.22 -23.97 -15.12
CA THR A 444 -1.78 -24.88 -16.15
C THR A 444 -3.24 -24.64 -16.52
N THR A 445 -4.14 -24.36 -15.57
CA THR A 445 -5.60 -24.38 -15.83
C THR A 445 -6.30 -23.07 -15.52
N VAL A 446 -6.03 -22.49 -14.35
CA VAL A 446 -6.62 -21.23 -13.89
C VAL A 446 -5.81 -20.09 -14.47
N LYS A 447 -6.48 -19.30 -15.32
CA LYS A 447 -5.98 -18.04 -15.86
C LYS A 447 -6.16 -16.93 -14.83
N PRO A 448 -5.40 -15.81 -14.92
CA PRO A 448 -5.47 -14.74 -13.94
C PRO A 448 -6.90 -14.32 -13.61
N THR A 449 -7.27 -14.50 -12.35
CA THR A 449 -8.62 -14.40 -11.81
C THR A 449 -8.58 -13.54 -10.56
N ILE A 450 -9.64 -12.77 -10.33
CA ILE A 450 -9.78 -11.94 -9.13
C ILE A 450 -10.56 -12.72 -8.09
N GLY A 451 -10.03 -12.80 -6.88
CA GLY A 451 -10.72 -13.36 -5.73
C GLY A 451 -10.56 -12.49 -4.48
N TYR A 452 -11.46 -12.68 -3.52
CA TYR A 452 -11.33 -12.13 -2.19
C TYR A 452 -11.70 -13.17 -1.13
N THR A 453 -11.16 -12.99 0.06
CA THR A 453 -11.54 -13.70 1.28
C THR A 453 -11.69 -12.69 2.42
N GLY A 454 -11.92 -13.19 3.62
CA GLY A 454 -11.93 -12.39 4.82
C GLY A 454 -11.86 -13.22 6.08
N ARG A 455 -11.99 -12.52 7.20
CA ARG A 455 -12.18 -13.11 8.52
C ARG A 455 -12.97 -12.16 9.41
N ILE A 456 -13.71 -12.73 10.33
CA ILE A 456 -14.41 -12.02 11.40
C ILE A 456 -13.66 -12.19 12.74
N PRO A 457 -13.88 -11.34 13.75
CA PRO A 457 -13.16 -11.43 15.03
C PRO A 457 -13.25 -12.79 15.74
N SER A 458 -14.35 -13.52 15.57
CA SER A 458 -14.56 -14.84 16.19
C SER A 458 -13.83 -15.98 15.48
N ASP A 459 -13.26 -15.76 14.29
CA ASP A 459 -12.46 -16.77 13.61
C ASP A 459 -11.16 -17.03 14.37
N PRO A 460 -10.63 -18.27 14.33
CA PRO A 460 -9.31 -18.56 14.87
C PRO A 460 -8.25 -17.57 14.36
N LEU A 461 -7.37 -17.12 15.25
CA LEU A 461 -6.32 -16.15 14.90
C LEU A 461 -5.43 -16.67 13.76
N GLY A 462 -5.04 -15.76 12.86
CA GLY A 462 -4.17 -16.06 11.73
C GLY A 462 -4.84 -16.89 10.62
N LYS A 463 -6.17 -17.08 10.67
CA LYS A 463 -6.94 -17.78 9.65
C LYS A 463 -7.86 -16.84 8.88
N MET A 464 -7.98 -17.11 7.59
CA MET A 464 -8.96 -16.53 6.67
C MET A 464 -9.99 -17.59 6.28
N GLU A 465 -11.22 -17.15 6.04
CA GLU A 465 -12.30 -17.94 5.46
C GLU A 465 -11.94 -18.42 4.03
N SER A 466 -12.77 -19.29 3.45
CA SER A 466 -12.59 -19.72 2.05
C SER A 466 -12.97 -18.60 1.08
N ALA A 467 -12.12 -18.40 0.07
CA ALA A 467 -12.21 -17.28 -0.85
C ALA A 467 -13.37 -17.41 -1.86
N LYS A 468 -13.94 -16.27 -2.26
CA LYS A 468 -14.85 -16.12 -3.40
C LYS A 468 -14.08 -15.62 -4.62
N LEU A 469 -14.35 -16.19 -5.79
CA LEU A 469 -13.85 -15.71 -7.08
C LEU A 469 -14.90 -14.78 -7.69
N VAL A 470 -14.51 -13.55 -8.04
CA VAL A 470 -15.44 -12.51 -8.54
C VAL A 470 -15.31 -12.21 -10.02
N ALA A 471 -14.12 -12.35 -10.60
CA ALA A 471 -13.91 -12.21 -12.04
C ALA A 471 -12.96 -13.30 -12.55
N LYS A 472 -13.52 -14.32 -13.20
CA LYS A 472 -12.76 -15.46 -13.73
C LYS A 472 -12.08 -15.11 -15.05
N GLY A 473 -10.76 -15.22 -15.08
CA GLY A 473 -9.95 -15.01 -16.27
C GLY A 473 -10.31 -15.95 -17.42
N ALA A 474 -10.45 -15.38 -18.61
CA ALA A 474 -10.55 -16.12 -19.86
C ALA A 474 -9.30 -15.95 -20.75
N GLY A 475 -8.38 -15.04 -20.40
CA GLY A 475 -7.12 -14.78 -21.08
C GLY A 475 -5.89 -14.86 -20.18
N VAL A 476 -4.72 -14.95 -20.79
CA VAL A 476 -3.41 -14.83 -20.14
C VAL A 476 -2.64 -13.62 -20.68
N GLN A 477 -1.78 -13.04 -19.84
CA GLN A 477 -0.91 -11.96 -20.29
C GLN A 477 0.20 -12.52 -21.19
N THR A 478 0.46 -11.86 -22.32
CA THR A 478 1.53 -12.25 -23.25
C THR A 478 2.40 -11.06 -23.64
N GLY A 479 3.69 -11.29 -23.84
CA GLY A 479 4.61 -10.31 -24.46
C GLY A 479 5.27 -9.35 -23.46
N THR A 480 4.83 -9.33 -22.21
CA THR A 480 5.47 -8.61 -21.10
C THR A 480 5.28 -9.39 -19.81
N ASN A 481 6.10 -9.10 -18.81
CA ASN A 481 6.03 -9.64 -17.47
C ASN A 481 5.43 -8.68 -16.43
N ARG A 482 5.19 -7.41 -16.79
CA ARG A 482 4.56 -6.41 -15.92
C ARG A 482 3.09 -6.76 -15.68
N TRP A 483 2.73 -7.08 -14.45
CA TRP A 483 1.34 -7.38 -14.08
C TRP A 483 0.63 -6.10 -13.63
N GLY A 484 0.91 -5.69 -12.39
CA GLY A 484 0.38 -4.56 -11.64
C GLY A 484 1.24 -4.41 -10.41
N ASP A 485 1.58 -3.19 -10.04
CA ASP A 485 2.47 -2.90 -8.91
C ASP A 485 1.73 -2.91 -7.56
N TYR A 486 0.39 -2.79 -7.63
CA TYR A 486 -0.55 -2.89 -6.52
C TYR A 486 -2.00 -3.11 -7.00
N SER A 487 -2.86 -3.45 -6.05
CA SER A 487 -4.33 -3.39 -6.19
C SER A 487 -4.93 -2.61 -5.02
N SER A 488 -6.23 -2.29 -5.08
CA SER A 488 -6.85 -1.45 -4.05
C SER A 488 -8.09 -2.06 -3.44
N MET A 489 -8.08 -2.14 -2.13
CA MET A 489 -9.23 -2.33 -1.27
C MET A 489 -9.45 -1.09 -0.40
N SER A 490 -10.63 -0.50 -0.46
CA SER A 490 -11.04 0.65 0.37
C SER A 490 -12.34 0.36 1.12
N VAL A 491 -12.56 1.04 2.25
CA VAL A 491 -13.77 0.91 3.07
C VAL A 491 -14.63 2.18 2.94
N ASP A 492 -15.92 2.00 2.70
CA ASP A 492 -16.88 3.10 2.61
C ASP A 492 -17.10 3.75 3.97
N SER A 493 -16.60 4.97 4.13
CA SER A 493 -16.72 5.74 5.37
C SER A 493 -18.16 6.10 5.78
N SER A 494 -19.14 5.94 4.86
CA SER A 494 -20.54 6.27 5.15
C SER A 494 -21.27 5.20 5.95
N ASP A 495 -20.84 3.94 5.87
CA ASP A 495 -21.36 2.85 6.70
C ASP A 495 -20.29 2.13 7.54
N ASP A 496 -19.02 2.43 7.26
CA ASP A 496 -17.82 1.85 7.83
C ASP A 496 -17.80 0.29 7.76
N CYS A 497 -18.47 -0.28 6.77
CA CYS A 497 -18.67 -1.71 6.59
C CYS A 497 -18.45 -2.22 5.17
N THR A 498 -18.76 -1.40 4.16
CA THR A 498 -18.72 -1.83 2.77
C THR A 498 -17.31 -1.71 2.21
N PHE A 499 -16.77 -2.83 1.74
CA PHE A 499 -15.49 -2.89 1.04
C PHE A 499 -15.70 -2.68 -0.44
N TRP A 500 -14.74 -1.98 -1.07
CA TRP A 500 -14.62 -1.84 -2.52
C TRP A 500 -13.25 -2.35 -2.94
N TYR A 501 -13.23 -3.37 -3.79
CA TYR A 501 -12.01 -4.00 -4.29
C TYR A 501 -11.92 -3.83 -5.80
N ALA A 502 -10.78 -3.33 -6.27
CA ALA A 502 -10.45 -3.21 -7.68
C ALA A 502 -9.13 -3.93 -7.99
N GLN A 503 -9.15 -4.77 -9.01
CA GLN A 503 -7.98 -5.50 -9.51
C GLN A 503 -8.14 -5.80 -10.99
N GLU A 504 -7.03 -6.07 -11.67
CA GLU A 504 -7.00 -6.43 -13.07
C GLU A 504 -7.20 -7.93 -13.34
N TYR A 505 -7.71 -8.25 -14.53
CA TYR A 505 -7.71 -9.59 -15.10
C TYR A 505 -7.78 -9.53 -16.64
N TYR A 506 -7.84 -10.71 -17.28
CA TYR A 506 -7.85 -10.82 -18.73
C TYR A 506 -9.07 -11.62 -19.23
N LYS A 507 -9.83 -11.05 -20.18
CA LYS A 507 -10.87 -11.77 -20.94
C LYS A 507 -10.36 -12.50 -22.18
N ALA A 508 -9.21 -12.08 -22.70
CA ALA A 508 -8.56 -12.67 -23.86
C ALA A 508 -7.05 -12.60 -23.69
N ASN A 509 -6.32 -13.48 -24.38
CA ASN A 509 -4.87 -13.46 -24.34
C ASN A 509 -4.36 -12.15 -24.95
N GLY A 510 -3.30 -11.58 -24.38
CA GLY A 510 -2.71 -10.35 -24.88
C GLY A 510 -2.25 -9.45 -23.75
N THR A 511 -2.37 -8.14 -23.97
CA THR A 511 -1.99 -7.11 -23.00
C THR A 511 -3.16 -6.22 -22.59
N ASN A 512 -4.35 -6.46 -23.14
CA ASN A 512 -5.55 -5.72 -22.77
C ASN A 512 -6.12 -6.23 -21.44
N TRP A 513 -5.55 -5.75 -20.34
CA TRP A 513 -6.08 -5.92 -19.00
C TRP A 513 -7.45 -5.25 -18.86
N ILE A 514 -8.23 -5.71 -17.89
CA ILE A 514 -9.55 -5.16 -17.53
C ILE A 514 -9.56 -5.01 -16.01
N ILE A 515 -9.86 -3.82 -15.51
CA ILE A 515 -10.12 -3.64 -14.09
C ILE A 515 -11.54 -4.10 -13.79
N HIS A 516 -11.69 -4.98 -12.80
CA HIS A 516 -12.99 -5.34 -12.25
C HIS A 516 -13.15 -4.68 -10.89
N ILE A 517 -14.28 -4.02 -10.67
CA ILE A 517 -14.66 -3.45 -9.38
C ILE A 517 -15.72 -4.34 -8.74
N ASN A 518 -15.50 -4.71 -7.49
CA ASN A 518 -16.45 -5.45 -6.67
C ASN A 518 -16.65 -4.76 -5.32
N SER A 519 -17.90 -4.55 -4.91
CA SER A 519 -18.23 -4.10 -3.56
C SER A 519 -19.04 -5.13 -2.81
N PHE A 520 -18.73 -5.28 -1.52
CA PHE A 520 -19.31 -6.29 -0.66
C PHE A 520 -19.21 -5.88 0.81
N LYS A 521 -20.00 -6.53 1.66
CA LYS A 521 -20.05 -6.26 3.10
C LYS A 521 -20.17 -7.57 3.86
N PHE A 522 -19.45 -7.71 4.98
CA PHE A 522 -19.65 -8.87 5.86
C PHE A 522 -21.05 -8.84 6.45
N THR A 523 -21.69 -10.01 6.50
CA THR A 523 -23.04 -10.15 7.08
C THR A 523 -23.09 -9.85 8.58
N SER A 524 -21.94 -9.89 9.26
CA SER A 524 -21.78 -9.50 10.67
C SER A 524 -21.71 -7.97 10.88
N CYS A 525 -21.40 -7.19 9.85
CA CYS A 525 -21.27 -5.74 9.98
C CYS A 525 -22.63 -5.09 9.82
N ASN A 526 -23.12 -4.46 10.88
CA ASN A 526 -24.40 -3.74 10.88
C ASN A 526 -24.17 -2.25 11.12
#